data_AF-A0A426Z6D6-F1
#
_entry.id   AF-A0A426Z6D6-F1
#
_cell.length_a   1.000
_cell.length_b   1.000
_cell.length_c   1.000
_cell.angle_alpha   90.00
_cell.angle_beta   90.00
_cell.angle_gamma   90.00
#
_symmetry.space_group_name_H-M   'P 1'
#
loop_
_entity.id
_entity.type
_entity.pdbx_description
1 polymer ?
#
loop_
_entity_poly.entity_id
_entity_poly.type
_entity_poly.pdbx_seq_one_letter_code
_entity_poly.pdbx_strand_id
1 'polypeptide(L)'
;MRITWITGDASSPSIVEYGTSPGMYTSSSLGERTSYKYLLYSSGKINHAVIGPLRSNTVYFYRCGGQGPEFQLKTPPSQFPIAFAVVGDLGQTGWTQSTLEHINQCKYDVHLLPGDLSYADYQQHLWDSFGALVQPLASTRPWMVTEGNHEKESILFFKSGFQAYNARWKMPYEESGSTSNLYYSFEVAGVHIIMLGSYTDYDENSDQYAWLKFVNSTHAFWSWHRNDDDESVESDEVWINSLASMGCVDEKKPECRKFLMAP
;
A
#
# COMPACT_ATOMS: atom_id res chain seq x y z
N MET A 1 -1.00 8.23 -8.36
CA MET A 1 -1.21 6.80 -8.02
C MET A 1 -0.04 5.98 -8.55
N ARG A 2 0.55 5.08 -7.76
CA ARG A 2 1.70 4.27 -8.19
C ARG A 2 1.24 2.97 -8.86
N ILE A 3 1.82 2.66 -10.01
CA ILE A 3 1.67 1.40 -10.73
C ILE A 3 3.00 0.65 -10.66
N THR A 4 2.96 -0.58 -10.17
CA THR A 4 4.12 -1.45 -10.05
C THR A 4 3.94 -2.70 -10.89
N TRP A 5 4.97 -3.10 -11.65
CA TRP A 5 4.96 -4.34 -12.41
C TRP A 5 6.36 -4.92 -12.60
N ILE A 6 6.43 -6.23 -12.87
CA ILE A 6 7.69 -6.95 -13.05
C ILE A 6 7.85 -7.41 -14.50
N THR A 7 9.03 -7.23 -15.08
CA THR A 7 9.38 -7.71 -16.42
C THR A 7 10.59 -8.65 -16.38
N GLY A 8 10.61 -9.63 -17.29
CA GLY A 8 11.76 -10.52 -17.49
C GLY A 8 12.83 -9.96 -18.45
N ASP A 9 12.43 -9.07 -19.36
CA ASP A 9 13.31 -8.49 -20.37
C ASP A 9 13.85 -7.11 -19.94
N ALA A 10 15.14 -6.87 -20.21
CA ALA A 10 15.81 -5.60 -20.00
C ALA A 10 15.39 -4.51 -21.01
N SER A 11 14.84 -4.90 -22.17
CA SER A 11 14.51 -3.97 -23.26
C SER A 11 13.19 -3.20 -23.08
N SER A 12 12.26 -3.73 -22.28
CA SER A 12 10.95 -3.10 -22.07
C SER A 12 11.12 -1.75 -21.37
N PRO A 13 10.51 -0.65 -21.83
CA PRO A 13 10.60 0.66 -21.17
C PRO A 13 9.83 0.68 -19.84
N SER A 14 10.28 1.48 -18.87
CA SER A 14 9.53 1.73 -17.63
C SER A 14 8.55 2.87 -17.89
N ILE A 15 7.46 2.58 -18.61
CA ILE A 15 6.43 3.56 -18.95
C ILE A 15 5.04 2.98 -18.66
N VAL A 16 4.15 3.83 -18.18
CA VAL A 16 2.71 3.53 -18.09
C VAL A 16 1.98 4.50 -18.98
N GLU A 17 1.19 3.96 -19.91
CA GLU A 17 0.29 4.73 -20.75
C GLU A 17 -1.13 4.53 -20.24
N TYR A 18 -1.91 5.61 -20.09
CA TYR A 18 -3.23 5.56 -19.48
C TYR A 18 -4.20 6.56 -20.10
N GLY A 19 -5.49 6.27 -19.99
CA GLY A 19 -6.58 7.09 -20.52
C GLY A 19 -7.93 6.67 -19.95
N THR A 20 -9.00 7.37 -20.33
CA THR A 20 -10.36 7.11 -19.82
C THR A 20 -11.22 6.26 -20.74
N SER A 21 -10.66 5.84 -21.88
CA SER A 21 -11.32 4.99 -22.87
C SER A 21 -10.47 3.77 -23.18
N PRO A 22 -11.05 2.56 -23.35
CA PRO A 22 -10.32 1.36 -23.71
C PRO A 22 -9.51 1.56 -25.00
N GLY A 23 -8.26 1.11 -25.01
CA GLY A 23 -7.34 1.21 -26.15
C GLY A 23 -6.87 2.63 -26.50
N MET A 24 -7.30 3.66 -25.77
CA MET A 24 -6.90 5.05 -26.03
C MET A 24 -6.19 5.66 -24.83
N TYR A 25 -4.86 5.69 -24.92
CA TYR A 25 -3.99 6.25 -23.88
C TYR A 25 -3.59 7.68 -24.24
N THR A 26 -4.23 8.66 -23.62
CA THR A 26 -4.00 10.09 -23.88
C THR A 26 -2.85 10.67 -23.06
N SER A 27 -2.37 9.92 -22.07
CA SER A 27 -1.35 10.35 -21.12
C SER A 27 -0.35 9.22 -20.89
N SER A 28 0.86 9.57 -20.50
CA SER A 28 1.89 8.62 -20.12
C SER A 28 2.75 9.15 -18.97
N SER A 29 3.29 8.22 -18.19
CA SER A 29 4.24 8.52 -17.12
C SER A 29 5.45 7.63 -17.26
N LEU A 30 6.64 8.24 -17.16
CA LEU A 30 7.88 7.50 -17.01
C LEU A 30 7.99 6.96 -15.58
N GLY A 31 8.60 5.80 -15.46
CA GLY A 31 8.83 5.11 -14.21
C GLY A 31 10.30 4.82 -13.98
N GLU A 32 10.61 4.46 -12.74
CA GLU A 32 11.90 3.94 -12.33
C GLU A 32 11.94 2.42 -12.46
N ARG A 33 13.15 1.86 -12.52
CA ARG A 33 13.41 0.43 -12.57
C ARG A 33 14.43 0.02 -11.55
N THR A 34 14.12 -1.03 -10.82
CA THR A 34 14.99 -1.63 -9.82
C THR A 34 15.01 -3.16 -9.98
N SER A 35 15.83 -3.83 -9.18
CA SER A 35 15.83 -5.27 -8.99
C SER A 35 16.61 -5.57 -7.71
N TYR A 36 16.34 -6.69 -7.06
CA TYR A 36 17.07 -7.10 -5.87
C TYR A 36 17.59 -8.54 -5.98
N LYS A 37 18.59 -8.85 -5.15
CA LYS A 37 19.14 -10.19 -5.00
C LYS A 37 19.08 -10.64 -3.56
N TYR A 38 18.57 -11.83 -3.35
CA TYR A 38 18.42 -12.42 -2.03
C TYR A 38 18.97 -13.85 -2.04
N LEU A 39 20.15 -14.03 -1.45
CA LEU A 39 20.97 -15.25 -1.57
C LEU A 39 21.17 -15.63 -3.05
N LEU A 40 20.64 -16.78 -3.47
CA LEU A 40 20.72 -17.27 -4.85
C LEU A 40 19.58 -16.76 -5.75
N TYR A 41 18.56 -16.13 -5.18
CA TYR A 41 17.46 -15.55 -5.93
C TYR A 41 17.84 -14.18 -6.50
N SER A 42 17.43 -13.94 -7.75
CA SER A 42 17.46 -12.62 -8.40
C SER A 42 16.06 -12.30 -8.91
N SER A 43 15.52 -11.14 -8.52
CA SER A 43 14.21 -10.73 -9.00
C SER A 43 14.22 -10.44 -10.50
N GLY A 44 13.03 -10.46 -11.11
CA GLY A 44 12.80 -9.73 -12.36
C GLY A 44 13.09 -8.24 -12.20
N LYS A 45 12.94 -7.48 -13.29
CA LYS A 45 13.02 -6.03 -13.25
C LYS A 45 11.71 -5.48 -12.69
N ILE A 46 11.78 -4.83 -11.54
CA ILE A 46 10.63 -4.23 -10.88
C ILE A 46 10.55 -2.77 -11.34
N ASN A 47 9.40 -2.38 -11.86
CA ASN A 47 9.17 -1.06 -12.41
C ASN A 47 8.12 -0.35 -11.55
N HIS A 48 8.35 0.92 -11.25
CA HIS A 48 7.38 1.77 -10.55
C HIS A 48 7.16 3.03 -11.36
N ALA A 49 5.90 3.37 -11.67
CA ALA A 49 5.55 4.64 -12.29
C ALA A 49 4.41 5.29 -11.51
N VAL A 50 4.48 6.61 -11.31
CA VAL A 50 3.38 7.38 -10.72
C VAL A 50 2.59 8.02 -11.85
N ILE A 51 1.31 7.67 -11.93
CA ILE A 51 0.35 8.25 -12.88
C ILE A 51 -0.50 9.34 -12.20
N GLY A 52 -0.80 10.40 -12.93
CA GLY A 52 -1.60 11.53 -12.46
C GLY A 52 -1.13 12.88 -13.01
N PRO A 53 -1.83 13.97 -12.65
CA PRO A 53 -3.00 14.00 -11.78
C PRO A 53 -4.22 13.25 -12.37
N LEU A 54 -4.99 12.57 -11.53
CA LEU A 54 -6.13 11.74 -11.94
C LEU A 54 -7.44 12.33 -11.43
N ARG A 55 -8.51 12.18 -12.20
CA ARG A 55 -9.88 12.50 -11.74
C ARG A 55 -10.33 11.44 -10.74
N SER A 56 -10.96 11.87 -9.64
CA SER A 56 -11.57 10.98 -8.64
C SER A 56 -12.74 10.19 -9.21
N ASN A 57 -13.07 9.06 -8.60
CA ASN A 57 -14.19 8.18 -8.96
C ASN A 57 -14.28 7.86 -10.47
N THR A 58 -13.13 7.75 -11.13
CA THR A 58 -13.02 7.63 -12.59
C THR A 58 -12.30 6.33 -12.94
N VAL A 59 -12.78 5.63 -13.96
CA VAL A 59 -12.10 4.45 -14.51
C VAL A 59 -11.04 4.91 -15.49
N TYR A 60 -9.82 4.42 -15.29
CA TYR A 60 -8.69 4.59 -16.18
C TYR A 60 -8.25 3.24 -16.73
N PHE A 61 -8.12 3.17 -18.05
CA PHE A 61 -7.48 2.06 -18.75
C PHE A 61 -6.00 2.35 -18.86
N TYR A 62 -5.15 1.37 -18.59
CA TYR A 62 -3.71 1.55 -18.61
C TYR A 62 -2.98 0.31 -19.10
N ARG A 63 -1.81 0.50 -19.68
CA ARG A 63 -0.88 -0.60 -20.00
C ARG A 63 0.52 -0.25 -19.56
N CYS A 64 1.27 -1.28 -19.18
CA CYS A 64 2.64 -1.16 -18.72
C CYS A 64 3.63 -1.54 -19.83
N GLY A 65 4.78 -0.87 -19.88
CA GLY A 65 5.89 -1.23 -20.77
C GLY A 65 5.64 -0.98 -22.26
N GLY A 66 4.62 -0.20 -22.62
CA GLY A 66 4.28 0.19 -23.99
C GLY A 66 3.63 -0.89 -24.85
N GLN A 67 3.72 -2.16 -24.44
CA GLN A 67 3.26 -3.33 -25.21
C GLN A 67 2.56 -4.39 -24.34
N GLY A 68 2.37 -4.13 -23.04
CA GLY A 68 1.68 -5.05 -22.14
C GLY A 68 0.16 -5.13 -22.38
N PRO A 69 -0.53 -6.08 -21.72
CA PRO A 69 -1.99 -6.14 -21.74
C PRO A 69 -2.58 -4.86 -21.13
N GLU A 70 -3.81 -4.56 -21.53
CA GLU A 70 -4.59 -3.48 -20.95
C GLU A 70 -5.22 -3.93 -19.63
N PHE A 71 -5.08 -3.08 -18.62
CA PHE A 71 -5.73 -3.18 -17.32
C PHE A 71 -6.69 -2.00 -17.13
N GLN A 72 -7.56 -2.10 -16.13
CA GLN A 72 -8.45 -1.01 -15.72
C GLN A 72 -8.36 -0.80 -14.22
N LEU A 73 -8.17 0.45 -13.79
CA LEU A 73 -8.24 0.84 -12.38
C LEU A 73 -9.35 1.86 -12.19
N LYS A 74 -9.99 1.86 -11.02
CA LYS A 74 -10.90 2.94 -10.62
C LYS A 74 -10.27 3.75 -9.50
N THR A 75 -10.17 5.06 -9.69
CA THR A 75 -9.72 5.95 -8.63
C THR A 75 -10.77 6.05 -7.52
N PRO A 76 -10.37 6.19 -6.24
CA PRO A 76 -11.30 6.42 -5.15
C PRO A 76 -12.11 7.71 -5.34
N PRO A 77 -13.27 7.87 -4.67
CA PRO A 77 -13.99 9.13 -4.64
C PRO A 77 -13.19 10.21 -3.89
N SER A 78 -13.46 11.48 -4.19
CA SER A 78 -12.84 12.62 -3.49
C SER A 78 -13.56 12.98 -2.18
N GLN A 79 -14.76 12.43 -1.95
CA GLN A 79 -15.61 12.67 -0.79
C GLN A 79 -16.34 11.39 -0.39
N PHE A 80 -16.90 11.36 0.81
CA PHE A 80 -17.74 10.25 1.28
C PHE A 80 -18.97 10.00 0.39
N PRO A 81 -19.47 8.75 0.33
CA PRO A 81 -18.98 7.57 1.04
C PRO A 81 -17.76 6.93 0.38
N ILE A 82 -16.87 6.34 1.20
CA ILE A 82 -15.76 5.50 0.78
C ILE A 82 -15.84 4.14 1.46
N ALA A 83 -15.52 3.06 0.73
CA ALA A 83 -15.50 1.71 1.27
C ALA A 83 -14.10 1.10 1.23
N PHE A 84 -13.66 0.57 2.37
CA PHE A 84 -12.38 -0.13 2.52
C PHE A 84 -12.61 -1.64 2.60
N ALA A 85 -11.83 -2.41 1.85
CA ALA A 85 -11.61 -3.82 2.15
C ALA A 85 -10.39 -3.93 3.06
N VAL A 86 -10.50 -4.65 4.18
CA VAL A 86 -9.40 -4.82 5.14
C VAL A 86 -9.17 -6.30 5.37
N VAL A 87 -7.94 -6.76 5.15
CA VAL A 87 -7.53 -8.16 5.37
C VAL A 87 -6.08 -8.16 5.86
N GLY A 88 -5.75 -8.99 6.85
CA GLY A 88 -4.36 -9.25 7.26
C GLY A 88 -3.98 -10.68 6.91
N ASP A 89 -2.69 -11.00 7.00
CA ASP A 89 -2.21 -12.40 7.01
C ASP A 89 -2.68 -13.18 5.77
N LEU A 90 -2.52 -12.55 4.59
CA LEU A 90 -3.20 -13.01 3.38
C LEU A 90 -2.61 -14.33 2.88
N GLY A 91 -1.28 -14.43 2.81
CA GLY A 91 -0.56 -15.60 2.30
C GLY A 91 -0.93 -15.96 0.87
N GLN A 92 -0.81 -17.24 0.51
CA GLN A 92 -1.07 -17.71 -0.85
C GLN A 92 -1.57 -19.17 -0.90
N THR A 93 -2.52 -19.49 -0.03
CA THR A 93 -3.16 -20.82 0.04
C THR A 93 -4.48 -20.84 -0.74
N GLY A 94 -5.15 -22.00 -0.79
CA GLY A 94 -6.53 -22.08 -1.30
C GLY A 94 -7.53 -21.23 -0.51
N TRP A 95 -7.27 -21.00 0.79
CA TRP A 95 -8.08 -20.08 1.60
C TRP A 95 -7.87 -18.63 1.17
N THR A 96 -6.65 -18.27 0.82
CA THR A 96 -6.34 -16.95 0.26
C THR A 96 -7.16 -16.68 -1.00
N GLN A 97 -7.20 -17.64 -1.92
CA GLN A 97 -8.02 -17.52 -3.13
C GLN A 97 -9.49 -17.30 -2.78
N SER A 98 -10.04 -18.10 -1.85
CA SER A 98 -11.43 -17.92 -1.40
C SER A 98 -11.65 -16.53 -0.77
N THR A 99 -10.73 -16.03 0.04
CA THR A 99 -10.81 -14.68 0.62
C THR A 99 -10.81 -13.60 -0.46
N LEU A 100 -9.93 -13.70 -1.46
CA LEU A 100 -9.89 -12.75 -2.58
C LEU A 100 -11.18 -12.81 -3.43
N GLU A 101 -11.74 -13.99 -3.64
CA GLU A 101 -13.03 -14.16 -4.33
C GLU A 101 -14.19 -13.49 -3.57
N HIS A 102 -14.22 -13.59 -2.24
CA HIS A 102 -15.21 -12.88 -1.42
C HIS A 102 -15.00 -11.36 -1.49
N ILE A 103 -13.76 -10.88 -1.42
CA ILE A 103 -13.44 -9.45 -1.56
C ILE A 103 -13.87 -8.92 -2.94
N ASN A 104 -13.68 -9.70 -4.01
CA ASN A 104 -14.08 -9.34 -5.36
C ASN A 104 -15.60 -9.16 -5.52
N GLN A 105 -16.40 -9.83 -4.69
CA GLN A 105 -17.86 -9.69 -4.67
C GLN A 105 -18.31 -8.41 -3.94
N CYS A 106 -17.43 -7.79 -3.15
CA CYS A 106 -17.72 -6.58 -2.41
C CYS A 106 -17.48 -5.32 -3.26
N LYS A 107 -18.29 -4.27 -3.04
CA LYS A 107 -18.02 -2.94 -3.58
C LYS A 107 -17.08 -2.20 -2.63
N TYR A 108 -15.82 -2.07 -3.02
CA TYR A 108 -14.80 -1.31 -2.29
C TYR A 108 -13.99 -0.40 -3.23
N ASP A 109 -13.37 0.62 -2.63
CA ASP A 109 -12.59 1.65 -3.32
C ASP A 109 -11.09 1.52 -3.03
N VAL A 110 -10.71 1.09 -1.81
CA VAL A 110 -9.32 0.92 -1.38
C VAL A 110 -9.17 -0.39 -0.59
N HIS A 111 -8.08 -1.11 -0.82
CA HIS A 111 -7.73 -2.31 -0.08
C HIS A 111 -6.62 -2.00 0.95
N LEU A 112 -6.83 -2.32 2.21
CA LEU A 112 -5.84 -2.21 3.29
C LEU A 112 -5.35 -3.61 3.67
N LEU A 113 -4.04 -3.82 3.63
CA LEU A 113 -3.40 -5.08 4.02
C LEU A 113 -2.25 -4.83 5.01
N PRO A 114 -2.52 -4.80 6.32
CA PRO A 114 -1.55 -4.39 7.32
C PRO A 114 -0.63 -5.56 7.74
N GLY A 115 0.20 -6.02 6.82
CA GLY A 115 1.28 -6.98 7.09
C GLY A 115 0.99 -8.42 6.68
N ASP A 116 2.06 -9.22 6.68
CA ASP A 116 2.07 -10.65 6.37
C ASP A 116 1.43 -10.95 5.00
N LEU A 117 2.08 -10.42 3.96
CA LEU A 117 1.56 -10.44 2.60
C LEU A 117 1.66 -11.84 2.01
N SER A 118 2.88 -12.28 1.74
CA SER A 118 3.12 -13.46 0.89
C SER A 118 3.43 -14.73 1.68
N TYR A 119 3.89 -14.59 2.94
CA TYR A 119 4.54 -15.67 3.69
C TYR A 119 5.69 -16.32 2.89
N ALA A 120 6.38 -15.54 2.05
CA ALA A 120 7.53 -16.01 1.32
C ALA A 120 8.71 -16.31 2.25
N ASP A 121 8.87 -15.50 3.29
CA ASP A 121 10.03 -15.51 4.18
C ASP A 121 11.33 -15.55 3.34
N TYR A 122 12.16 -16.57 3.56
CA TYR A 122 13.42 -16.74 2.82
C TYR A 122 13.23 -17.35 1.41
N GLN A 123 12.02 -17.81 1.05
CA GLN A 123 11.70 -18.46 -0.23
C GLN A 123 11.16 -17.45 -1.26
N GLN A 124 12.07 -16.70 -1.84
CA GLN A 124 11.76 -15.46 -2.58
C GLN A 124 10.92 -15.61 -3.86
N HIS A 125 10.90 -16.80 -4.47
CA HIS A 125 10.00 -17.09 -5.60
C HIS A 125 8.52 -17.02 -5.20
N LEU A 126 8.20 -17.18 -3.91
CA LEU A 126 6.85 -17.07 -3.37
C LEU A 126 6.29 -15.63 -3.42
N TRP A 127 7.15 -14.61 -3.48
CA TRP A 127 6.71 -13.24 -3.77
C TRP A 127 6.20 -13.09 -5.19
N ASP A 128 6.77 -13.83 -6.15
CA ASP A 128 6.36 -13.77 -7.55
C ASP A 128 5.00 -14.45 -7.74
N SER A 129 4.80 -15.62 -7.14
CA SER A 129 3.49 -16.31 -7.16
C SER A 129 2.41 -15.54 -6.40
N PHE A 130 2.75 -14.91 -5.27
CA PHE A 130 1.82 -14.04 -4.55
C PHE A 130 1.40 -12.84 -5.41
N GLY A 131 2.34 -12.17 -6.07
CA GLY A 131 2.04 -11.06 -6.99
C GLY A 131 1.11 -11.47 -8.12
N ALA A 132 1.32 -12.66 -8.70
CA ALA A 132 0.43 -13.21 -9.72
C ALA A 132 -0.96 -13.55 -9.17
N LEU A 133 -1.04 -14.09 -7.95
CA LEU A 133 -2.30 -14.43 -7.28
C LEU A 133 -3.18 -13.19 -7.02
N VAL A 134 -2.58 -12.08 -6.54
CA VAL A 134 -3.34 -10.87 -6.19
C VAL A 134 -3.58 -9.92 -7.37
N GLN A 135 -2.86 -10.08 -8.48
CA GLN A 135 -2.94 -9.20 -9.66
C GLN A 135 -4.38 -8.89 -10.12
N PRO A 136 -5.33 -9.85 -10.19
CA PRO A 136 -6.68 -9.57 -10.64
C PRO A 136 -7.40 -8.49 -9.80
N LEU A 137 -7.08 -8.38 -8.52
CA LEU A 137 -7.62 -7.32 -7.64
C LEU A 137 -6.70 -6.11 -7.57
N ALA A 138 -5.39 -6.33 -7.36
CA ALA A 138 -4.41 -5.26 -7.19
C ALA A 138 -4.23 -4.36 -8.43
N SER A 139 -4.55 -4.86 -9.62
CA SER A 139 -4.56 -4.03 -10.84
C SER A 139 -5.80 -3.12 -10.98
N THR A 140 -6.85 -3.35 -10.17
CA THR A 140 -8.14 -2.68 -10.35
C THR A 140 -8.47 -1.64 -9.29
N ARG A 141 -7.84 -1.73 -8.12
CA ARG A 141 -8.02 -0.84 -6.97
C ARG A 141 -6.67 -0.61 -6.28
N PRO A 142 -6.45 0.55 -5.66
CA PRO A 142 -5.24 0.79 -4.87
C PRO A 142 -5.19 -0.16 -3.66
N TRP A 143 -4.03 -0.77 -3.47
CA TRP A 143 -3.68 -1.56 -2.29
C TRP A 143 -2.68 -0.78 -1.46
N MET A 144 -3.01 -0.57 -0.18
CA MET A 144 -2.19 0.09 0.80
C MET A 144 -1.76 -0.95 1.82
N VAL A 145 -0.47 -1.25 1.85
CA VAL A 145 0.08 -2.35 2.64
C VAL A 145 1.03 -1.82 3.72
N THR A 146 1.21 -2.55 4.81
CA THR A 146 2.37 -2.35 5.69
C THR A 146 3.12 -3.67 5.85
N GLU A 147 4.21 -3.63 6.60
CA GLU A 147 5.04 -4.78 6.90
C GLU A 147 4.51 -5.60 8.09
N GLY A 148 4.66 -6.93 8.04
CA GLY A 148 4.55 -7.82 9.18
C GLY A 148 5.86 -8.57 9.44
N ASN A 149 5.88 -9.49 10.42
CA ASN A 149 7.11 -10.23 10.72
C ASN A 149 7.58 -11.09 9.54
N HIS A 150 6.66 -11.57 8.69
CA HIS A 150 7.00 -12.39 7.53
C HIS A 150 7.69 -11.59 6.41
N GLU A 151 7.60 -10.26 6.41
CA GLU A 151 8.35 -9.38 5.50
C GLU A 151 9.77 -9.07 5.99
N LYS A 152 10.08 -9.34 7.27
CA LYS A 152 11.38 -8.98 7.86
C LYS A 152 12.52 -9.65 7.12
N GLU A 153 12.45 -10.95 6.85
CA GLU A 153 13.41 -11.68 6.01
C GLU A 153 14.90 -11.35 6.29
N SER A 154 15.26 -11.10 7.54
CA SER A 154 16.61 -10.67 7.90
C SER A 154 17.48 -11.88 8.24
N ILE A 155 18.70 -11.94 7.69
CA ILE A 155 19.68 -12.97 8.06
C ILE A 155 20.87 -12.25 8.70
N LEU A 156 21.10 -12.51 9.98
CA LEU A 156 22.15 -11.85 10.75
C LEU A 156 23.49 -11.92 10.01
N PHE A 157 24.13 -10.77 9.81
CA PHE A 157 25.39 -10.57 9.05
C PHE A 157 25.35 -10.81 7.54
N PHE A 158 24.25 -11.32 6.96
CA PHE A 158 24.18 -11.66 5.53
C PHE A 158 23.14 -10.84 4.75
N LYS A 159 22.00 -10.50 5.36
CA LYS A 159 20.89 -9.79 4.70
C LYS A 159 20.20 -8.81 5.63
N SER A 160 20.06 -7.57 5.16
CA SER A 160 19.17 -6.57 5.75
C SER A 160 17.72 -7.01 5.59
N GLY A 161 16.87 -6.60 6.54
CA GLY A 161 15.46 -6.94 6.49
C GLY A 161 14.66 -6.18 5.42
N PHE A 162 13.43 -6.62 5.19
CA PHE A 162 12.42 -5.96 4.34
C PHE A 162 12.84 -5.71 2.89
N GLN A 163 13.86 -6.41 2.39
CA GLN A 163 14.41 -6.15 1.06
C GLN A 163 13.36 -6.42 -0.04
N ALA A 164 12.65 -7.55 0.05
CA ALA A 164 11.62 -7.90 -0.93
C ALA A 164 10.39 -6.98 -0.83
N TYR A 165 9.93 -6.71 0.40
CA TYR A 165 8.83 -5.78 0.68
C TYR A 165 9.10 -4.40 0.07
N ASN A 166 10.23 -3.76 0.42
CA ASN A 166 10.59 -2.43 -0.07
C ASN A 166 10.80 -2.37 -1.59
N ALA A 167 11.26 -3.47 -2.20
CA ALA A 167 11.44 -3.53 -3.64
C ALA A 167 10.12 -3.70 -4.39
N ARG A 168 9.13 -4.43 -3.83
CA ARG A 168 7.90 -4.83 -4.54
C ARG A 168 6.71 -3.93 -4.22
N TRP A 169 6.62 -3.43 -2.99
CA TRP A 169 5.48 -2.70 -2.45
C TRP A 169 5.93 -1.33 -1.92
N LYS A 170 6.19 -0.40 -2.86
CA LYS A 170 6.59 0.98 -2.56
C LYS A 170 5.36 1.84 -2.28
N MET A 171 5.12 2.14 -1.02
CA MET A 171 4.04 2.95 -0.49
C MET A 171 4.42 4.45 -0.52
N PRO A 172 3.46 5.39 -0.33
CA PRO A 172 3.73 6.82 -0.45
C PRO A 172 4.37 7.41 0.82
N TYR A 173 5.49 6.84 1.27
CA TYR A 173 6.12 7.24 2.53
C TYR A 173 6.78 8.63 2.44
N GLU A 174 7.45 8.94 1.32
CA GLU A 174 8.08 10.24 1.09
C GLU A 174 7.03 11.35 1.02
N GLU A 175 5.92 11.07 0.33
CA GLU A 175 4.76 11.97 0.21
C GLU A 175 4.04 12.19 1.57
N SER A 176 4.30 11.35 2.57
CA SER A 176 3.80 11.52 3.94
C SER A 176 4.82 12.14 4.90
N GLY A 177 6.00 12.52 4.39
CA GLY A 177 7.11 13.03 5.19
C GLY A 177 7.81 11.96 6.05
N SER A 178 7.51 10.68 5.84
CA SER A 178 8.23 9.56 6.48
C SER A 178 9.56 9.31 5.79
N THR A 179 10.55 8.83 6.53
CA THR A 179 11.86 8.42 6.01
C THR A 179 11.90 6.95 5.60
N SER A 180 10.80 6.20 5.82
CA SER A 180 10.78 4.75 5.68
C SER A 180 9.49 4.23 5.06
N ASN A 181 9.60 3.30 4.13
CA ASN A 181 8.45 2.59 3.54
C ASN A 181 7.71 1.66 4.54
N LEU A 182 8.23 1.51 5.76
CA LEU A 182 7.65 0.67 6.82
C LEU A 182 6.57 1.39 7.62
N TYR A 183 6.51 2.73 7.56
CA TYR A 183 5.46 3.53 8.20
C TYR A 183 5.20 4.78 7.37
N TYR A 184 3.94 5.10 7.15
CA TYR A 184 3.55 6.21 6.29
C TYR A 184 2.09 6.56 6.53
N SER A 185 1.63 7.64 5.90
CA SER A 185 0.23 7.98 5.88
C SER A 185 -0.24 8.41 4.50
N PHE A 186 -1.55 8.49 4.31
CA PHE A 186 -2.14 8.95 3.06
C PHE A 186 -3.59 9.40 3.23
N GLU A 187 -4.03 10.22 2.28
CA GLU A 187 -5.37 10.82 2.27
C GLU A 187 -6.25 10.21 1.21
N VAL A 188 -7.49 9.89 1.58
CA VAL A 188 -8.47 9.45 0.61
C VAL A 188 -9.89 9.78 1.06
N ALA A 189 -10.65 10.46 0.19
CA ALA A 189 -12.05 10.84 0.44
C ALA A 189 -12.31 11.57 1.78
N GLY A 190 -11.35 12.36 2.27
CA GLY A 190 -11.43 13.04 3.57
C GLY A 190 -11.09 12.16 4.78
N VAL A 191 -10.63 10.93 4.56
CA VAL A 191 -10.08 10.04 5.60
C VAL A 191 -8.57 10.15 5.59
N HIS A 192 -8.02 10.41 6.78
CA HIS A 192 -6.59 10.32 7.05
C HIS A 192 -6.23 8.93 7.59
N ILE A 193 -5.32 8.20 6.92
CA ILE A 193 -4.93 6.84 7.30
C ILE A 193 -3.43 6.79 7.62
N ILE A 194 -3.11 6.30 8.82
CA ILE A 194 -1.74 6.09 9.30
C ILE A 194 -1.46 4.58 9.32
N MET A 195 -0.40 4.17 8.63
CA MET A 195 0.13 2.81 8.62
C MET A 195 1.43 2.79 9.44
N LEU A 196 1.43 2.12 10.58
CA LEU A 196 2.58 2.01 11.47
C LEU A 196 3.34 0.70 11.23
N GLY A 197 4.64 0.71 11.52
CA GLY A 197 5.53 -0.44 11.41
C GLY A 197 5.78 -1.07 12.77
N SER A 198 5.37 -2.32 12.95
CA SER A 198 5.55 -3.07 14.21
C SER A 198 6.94 -3.67 14.36
N TYR A 199 7.72 -3.76 13.28
CA TYR A 199 9.03 -4.40 13.25
C TYR A 199 10.16 -3.46 12.80
N THR A 200 9.93 -2.16 12.96
CA THR A 200 10.93 -1.09 12.94
C THR A 200 10.93 -0.37 14.29
N ASP A 201 11.97 0.38 14.61
CA ASP A 201 12.08 1.02 15.93
C ASP A 201 10.92 2.00 16.14
N TYR A 202 10.24 1.89 17.29
CA TYR A 202 9.07 2.70 17.66
C TYR A 202 9.16 3.27 19.09
N ASP A 203 10.34 3.16 19.72
CA ASP A 203 10.60 3.83 21.00
C ASP A 203 10.69 5.35 20.84
N GLU A 204 10.71 6.07 21.96
CA GLU A 204 10.68 7.54 22.01
C GLU A 204 11.83 8.24 21.25
N ASN A 205 12.91 7.53 20.94
CA ASN A 205 14.05 8.05 20.21
C ASN A 205 14.07 7.61 18.73
N SER A 206 13.04 6.90 18.27
CA SER A 206 12.99 6.36 16.91
C SER A 206 12.47 7.37 15.88
N ASP A 207 12.86 7.17 14.62
CA ASP A 207 12.36 7.99 13.51
C ASP A 207 10.84 7.88 13.34
N GLN A 208 10.27 6.69 13.58
CA GLN A 208 8.82 6.48 13.52
C GLN A 208 8.09 7.28 14.60
N TYR A 209 8.62 7.29 15.82
CA TYR A 209 8.05 8.09 16.93
C TYR A 209 8.23 9.59 16.68
N ALA A 210 9.35 10.01 16.09
CA ALA A 210 9.56 11.41 15.73
C ALA A 210 8.61 11.87 14.61
N TRP A 211 8.35 10.99 13.63
CA TRP A 211 7.40 11.22 12.54
C TRP A 211 5.95 11.29 13.05
N LEU A 212 5.54 10.33 13.89
CA LEU A 212 4.27 10.35 14.59
C LEU A 212 4.41 11.06 15.93
N LYS A 213 4.34 12.40 15.97
CA LYS A 213 4.66 13.22 17.18
C LYS A 213 3.80 12.86 18.41
N PHE A 214 4.21 11.86 19.17
CA PHE A 214 3.57 11.52 20.45
C PHE A 214 3.90 12.57 21.51
N VAL A 215 2.87 13.13 22.14
CA VAL A 215 3.01 14.16 23.18
C VAL A 215 3.06 13.52 24.57
N ASN A 216 2.28 12.46 24.79
CA ASN A 216 2.35 11.58 25.96
C ASN A 216 1.62 10.25 25.69
N SER A 217 1.56 9.35 26.67
CA SER A 217 0.89 8.03 26.57
C SER A 217 -0.61 8.08 26.22
N THR A 218 -1.23 9.25 26.29
CA THR A 218 -2.65 9.47 26.01
C THR A 218 -2.91 10.38 24.82
N HIS A 219 -1.91 11.12 24.32
CA HIS A 219 -2.07 12.12 23.29
C HIS A 219 -0.93 12.01 22.27
N ALA A 220 -1.27 11.77 21.02
CA ALA A 220 -0.38 12.01 19.89
C ALA A 220 -0.85 13.26 19.16
N PHE A 221 0.10 14.12 18.81
CA PHE A 221 -0.10 15.21 17.89
C PHE A 221 0.36 14.75 16.53
N TRP A 222 -0.38 15.06 15.49
CA TRP A 222 0.07 14.79 14.14
C TRP A 222 -0.28 15.97 13.25
N SER A 223 0.74 16.46 12.57
CA SER A 223 0.69 17.57 11.63
C SER A 223 1.16 17.04 10.29
N TRP A 224 0.50 17.42 9.20
CA TRP A 224 0.83 16.87 7.90
C TRP A 224 0.76 17.87 6.77
N HIS A 225 1.23 17.44 5.62
CA HIS A 225 1.19 18.21 4.38
C HIS A 225 0.14 17.62 3.45
N ARG A 226 -0.72 18.47 2.89
CA ARG A 226 -1.65 18.04 1.82
C ARG A 226 -0.82 17.81 0.56
N ASN A 227 -1.09 16.71 -0.13
CA ASN A 227 -0.40 16.32 -1.37
C ASN A 227 -1.07 16.87 -2.64
N ASP A 228 -1.80 17.97 -2.52
CA ASP A 228 -2.30 18.69 -3.69
C ASP A 228 -1.17 19.63 -4.18
N ASP A 229 -0.68 19.35 -5.38
CA ASP A 229 0.17 20.24 -6.20
C ASP A 229 1.64 20.40 -5.79
N ASP A 230 2.49 19.37 -5.95
CA ASP A 230 3.99 19.40 -6.12
C ASP A 230 4.83 20.36 -5.21
N GLU A 231 4.24 20.92 -4.16
CA GLU A 231 4.75 21.96 -3.27
C GLU A 231 4.28 21.61 -1.85
N SER A 232 5.22 21.44 -0.91
CA SER A 232 4.87 21.10 0.47
C SER A 232 4.32 22.33 1.21
N VAL A 233 3.00 22.39 1.42
CA VAL A 233 2.36 23.40 2.29
C VAL A 233 1.99 22.74 3.62
N GLU A 234 2.38 23.32 4.76
CA GLU A 234 1.88 22.87 6.08
C GLU A 234 0.34 22.89 6.09
N SER A 235 -0.26 21.75 6.41
CA SER A 235 -1.72 21.59 6.47
C SER A 235 -2.18 21.21 7.89
N ASP A 236 -3.44 20.80 8.01
CA ASP A 236 -4.18 20.65 9.26
C ASP A 236 -3.46 19.79 10.33
N GLU A 237 -3.94 19.91 11.57
CA GLU A 237 -3.39 19.22 12.74
C GLU A 237 -4.47 18.36 13.40
N VAL A 238 -4.13 17.16 13.85
CA VAL A 238 -5.01 16.27 14.61
C VAL A 238 -4.34 15.84 15.91
N TRP A 239 -5.12 15.89 16.99
CA TRP A 239 -4.79 15.25 18.24
C TRP A 239 -5.46 13.87 18.32
N ILE A 240 -4.66 12.81 18.38
CA ILE A 240 -5.12 11.44 18.57
C ILE A 240 -5.09 11.15 20.07
N ASN A 241 -6.26 10.87 20.65
CA ASN A 241 -6.36 10.51 22.05
C ASN A 241 -6.42 8.98 22.20
N SER A 242 -5.47 8.39 22.93
CA SER A 242 -5.44 6.95 23.17
C SER A 242 -6.54 6.53 24.14
N LEU A 243 -7.38 5.59 23.71
CA LEU A 243 -8.39 4.95 24.54
C LEU A 243 -7.80 3.85 25.45
N ALA A 244 -6.49 3.57 25.41
CA ALA A 244 -5.87 2.52 26.23
C ALA A 244 -5.97 2.80 27.75
N SER A 245 -6.28 4.04 28.15
CA SER A 245 -6.60 4.39 29.54
C SER A 245 -8.04 4.03 29.95
N MET A 246 -8.91 3.71 28.98
CA MET A 246 -10.29 3.24 29.18
C MET A 246 -10.29 1.72 28.97
N GLY A 247 -10.00 0.95 30.03
CA GLY A 247 -9.81 -0.51 30.00
C GLY A 247 -10.71 -1.26 29.01
N CYS A 248 -10.08 -2.12 28.19
CA CYS A 248 -10.73 -2.86 27.11
C CYS A 248 -11.96 -3.65 27.59
N VAL A 249 -13.06 -3.51 26.85
CA VAL A 249 -14.35 -4.16 27.09
C VAL A 249 -14.31 -5.61 26.59
N ASP A 250 -14.86 -6.49 27.43
CA ASP A 250 -15.03 -7.96 27.31
C ASP A 250 -15.29 -8.53 25.91
N GLU A 251 -14.75 -9.75 25.73
CA GLU A 251 -15.02 -10.69 24.64
C GLU A 251 -16.53 -10.93 24.44
N LYS A 252 -17.10 -10.41 23.34
CA LYS A 252 -18.33 -10.97 22.76
C LYS A 252 -18.22 -11.12 21.25
N LYS A 253 -18.52 -12.35 20.82
CA LYS A 253 -18.60 -12.99 19.49
C LYS A 253 -18.67 -12.08 18.24
N PRO A 254 -18.11 -12.54 17.10
CA PRO A 254 -18.08 -11.77 15.87
C PRO A 254 -19.49 -11.70 15.24
N GLU A 255 -20.17 -10.57 15.42
CA GLU A 255 -21.19 -10.11 14.49
C GLU A 255 -20.59 -9.03 13.60
N CYS A 256 -20.84 -9.14 12.29
CA CYS A 256 -20.48 -8.13 11.29
C CYS A 256 -21.15 -6.80 11.65
N ARG A 257 -20.42 -5.91 12.34
CA ARG A 257 -20.91 -4.56 12.66
C ARG A 257 -20.73 -3.67 11.44
N LYS A 258 -21.84 -3.29 10.82
CA LYS A 258 -21.90 -2.09 9.96
C LYS A 258 -21.63 -0.89 10.85
N PHE A 259 -20.48 -0.24 10.67
CA PHE A 259 -20.27 1.11 11.20
C PHE A 259 -21.17 2.05 10.41
N LEU A 260 -22.39 2.29 10.93
CA LEU A 260 -23.24 3.37 10.48
C LEU A 260 -22.71 4.64 11.15
N MET A 261 -21.91 5.40 10.42
CA MET A 261 -21.73 6.81 10.73
C MET A 261 -22.91 7.55 10.11
N ALA A 262 -23.69 8.22 10.94
CA ALA A 262 -24.78 9.09 10.56
C ALA A 262 -24.80 10.30 11.47
N PRO A 263 -25.43 11.38 11.02
CA PRO A 263 -25.02 12.26 9.92
C PRO A 263 -23.90 13.24 10.33
#